data_AF-X1CPR2-F1
#
_entry.id   AF-X1CPR2-F1
#
_cell.length_a   1.000
_cell.length_b   1.000
_cell.length_c   1.000
_cell.angle_alpha   90.00
_cell.angle_beta   90.00
_cell.angle_gamma   90.00
#
_symmetry.space_group_name_H-M   'P 1'
#
loop_
_entity.id
_entity.type
_entity.pdbx_description
1 polymer ?
#
loop_
_entity_poly.entity_id
_entity_poly.type
_entity_poly.pdbx_seq_one_letter_code
_entity_poly.pdbx_strand_id
1 'polypeptide(L)'
;TLDYIIEDAKRTYKLGDEIGGVNLLAYRYRDGNPDELLQKFEESVDVPAIIAGSIDSFERIDRVVKLGSWGFTIGSAIFEKKLTSGSLKDQVTAVLERIKKIERQKTVG
;
A
#
# COMPACT_ATOMS: atom_id res chain seq x y z
N THR A 1 9.26 6.35 14.93
CA THR A 1 10.02 7.20 13.98
C THR A 1 10.22 6.47 12.67
N LEU A 2 10.43 7.22 11.58
CA LEU A 2 10.60 6.65 10.24
C LEU A 2 11.80 5.70 10.18
N ASP A 3 12.98 6.15 10.60
CA ASP A 3 14.22 5.35 10.47
C ASP A 3 14.14 4.03 11.23
N TYR A 4 13.50 4.03 12.41
CA TYR A 4 13.27 2.80 13.16
C TYR A 4 12.43 1.79 12.35
N ILE A 5 11.36 2.24 11.69
CA ILE A 5 10.49 1.34 10.89
C ILE A 5 11.27 0.73 9.72
N ILE A 6 12.11 1.51 9.06
CA ILE A 6 12.94 1.03 7.94
C ILE A 6 13.95 0.00 8.42
N GLU A 7 14.67 0.29 9.50
CA GLU A 7 15.68 -0.64 10.04
C GLU A 7 15.04 -1.91 10.61
N ASP A 8 13.86 -1.80 11.22
CA ASP A 8 13.10 -2.95 11.71
C ASP A 8 12.62 -3.87 10.58
N ALA A 9 12.17 -3.29 9.46
CA ALA A 9 11.79 -4.05 8.27
C ALA A 9 12.99 -4.79 7.66
N LYS A 10 14.13 -4.11 7.49
CA LYS A 10 15.38 -4.74 7.01
C LYS A 10 15.85 -5.86 7.93
N ARG A 11 15.77 -5.65 9.25
CA ARG A 11 16.15 -6.64 10.26
C ARG A 11 15.23 -7.85 10.18
N THR A 12 13.93 -7.64 10.08
CA THR A 12 12.92 -8.72 10.01
C THR A 12 13.23 -9.66 8.86
N TYR A 13 13.49 -9.13 7.67
CA TYR A 13 13.80 -9.97 6.50
C TYR A 13 15.11 -10.77 6.64
N LYS A 14 16.08 -10.26 7.41
CA LYS A 14 17.32 -10.98 7.73
C LYS A 14 17.13 -12.12 8.75
N LEU A 15 15.96 -12.25 9.39
CA LEU A 15 15.73 -13.29 10.40
C LEU A 15 15.54 -14.70 9.79
N GLY A 16 15.28 -14.81 8.48
CA GLY A 16 15.30 -16.09 7.79
C GLY A 16 14.58 -16.06 6.45
N ASP A 17 15.00 -16.98 5.57
CA ASP A 17 14.50 -17.11 4.20
C ASP A 17 13.00 -17.49 4.12
N GLU A 18 12.39 -17.92 5.23
CA GLU A 18 10.96 -18.22 5.32
C GLU A 18 10.06 -16.96 5.38
N ILE A 19 10.64 -15.78 5.61
CA ILE A 19 9.88 -14.53 5.68
C ILE A 19 9.63 -14.02 4.26
N GLY A 20 8.40 -14.24 3.78
CA GLY A 20 8.01 -13.87 2.41
C GLY A 20 7.75 -12.39 2.15
N GLY A 21 7.79 -11.52 3.17
CA GLY A 21 7.55 -10.08 3.01
C GLY A 21 7.16 -9.35 4.28
N VAL A 22 6.76 -8.08 4.12
CA VAL A 22 6.38 -7.17 5.21
C VAL A 22 4.94 -6.68 5.02
N ASN A 23 4.19 -6.63 6.12
CA ASN A 23 2.92 -5.92 6.18
C ASN A 23 3.13 -4.54 6.83
N LEU A 24 3.06 -3.47 6.05
CA LEU A 24 3.34 -2.11 6.50
C LEU A 24 2.05 -1.31 6.69
N LEU A 25 1.79 -0.86 7.93
CA LEU A 25 0.61 -0.08 8.27
C LEU A 25 0.80 1.43 7.99
N ALA A 26 1.15 1.77 6.76
CA ALA A 26 1.66 3.10 6.38
C ALA A 26 0.75 4.26 6.81
N TYR A 27 -0.54 4.25 6.48
CA TYR A 27 -1.46 5.35 6.82
C TYR A 27 -1.99 5.31 8.26
N ARG A 28 -1.44 4.45 9.12
CA ARG A 28 -1.59 4.53 10.58
C ARG A 28 -0.36 5.13 11.26
N TYR A 29 0.68 5.46 10.50
CA TYR A 29 1.85 6.14 11.02
C TYR A 29 1.47 7.54 11.51
N ARG A 30 1.67 7.80 12.81
CA ARG A 30 1.30 9.06 13.47
C ARG A 30 2.48 9.99 13.73
N ASP A 31 3.70 9.46 13.72
CA ASP A 31 4.91 10.24 14.02
C ASP A 31 5.43 11.03 12.81
N GLY A 32 4.68 11.06 11.69
CA GLY A 32 5.10 11.77 10.48
C GLY A 32 4.20 11.51 9.28
N ASN A 33 4.72 11.82 8.09
CA ASN A 33 4.00 11.71 6.83
C ASN A 33 3.99 10.23 6.33
N PRO A 34 2.81 9.62 6.14
CA PRO A 34 2.71 8.24 5.65
C PRO A 34 3.26 8.07 4.23
N ASP A 35 3.19 9.08 3.37
CA ASP A 35 3.69 9.00 2.00
C ASP A 35 5.23 9.07 1.92
N GLU A 36 5.86 9.78 2.85
CA GLU A 36 7.32 9.78 3.03
C GLU A 36 7.79 8.44 3.61
N LEU A 37 7.06 7.88 4.58
CA LEU A 37 7.34 6.55 5.10
C LEU A 37 7.26 5.51 3.98
N LEU A 38 6.18 5.51 3.20
CA LEU A 38 5.97 4.55 2.13
C LEU A 38 7.04 4.68 1.04
N GLN A 39 7.35 5.91 0.61
CA GLN A 39 8.40 6.14 -0.38
C GLN A 39 9.77 5.66 0.11
N LYS A 40 10.18 6.07 1.32
CA LYS A 40 11.48 5.68 1.86
C LYS A 40 11.56 4.16 2.12
N PHE A 41 10.43 3.53 2.46
CA PHE A 41 10.34 2.08 2.58
C PHE A 41 10.63 1.38 1.25
N GLU A 42 9.90 1.72 0.19
CA GLU A 42 10.07 1.10 -1.14
C GLU A 42 11.47 1.36 -1.73
N GLU A 43 12.09 2.51 -1.41
CA GLU A 43 13.46 2.83 -1.82
C GLU A 43 14.55 2.07 -1.02
N SER A 44 14.25 1.67 0.22
CA SER A 44 15.28 1.18 1.16
C SER A 44 15.15 -0.29 1.53
N VAL A 45 14.01 -0.92 1.26
CA VAL A 45 13.70 -2.28 1.70
C VAL A 45 13.30 -3.13 0.49
N ASP A 46 14.25 -3.94 0.02
CA ASP A 46 14.06 -4.82 -1.14
C ASP A 46 13.32 -6.12 -0.75
N VAL A 47 12.05 -5.97 -0.33
CA VAL A 47 11.18 -7.08 0.08
C VAL A 47 9.75 -6.86 -0.37
N PRO A 48 8.98 -7.91 -0.72
CA PRO A 48 7.57 -7.76 -1.04
C PRO A 48 6.81 -7.14 0.13
N ALA A 49 6.03 -6.10 -0.16
CA ALA A 49 5.25 -5.40 0.85
C ALA A 49 3.75 -5.36 0.54
N ILE A 50 2.96 -5.69 1.56
CA ILE A 50 1.52 -5.42 1.58
C ILE A 50 1.30 -4.15 2.39
N ILE A 51 0.72 -3.13 1.78
CA ILE A 51 0.38 -1.88 2.46
C ILE A 51 -1.00 -1.97 3.07
N ALA A 52 -1.11 -1.63 4.35
CA ALA A 52 -2.32 -1.75 5.12
C ALA A 52 -2.57 -0.50 5.98
N GLY A 53 -3.76 -0.48 6.59
CA GLY A 53 -4.19 0.59 7.47
C GLY A 53 -4.68 1.79 6.69
N SER A 54 -5.97 2.08 6.81
CA SER A 54 -6.60 3.28 6.26
C SER A 54 -6.42 3.50 4.75
N ILE A 55 -6.31 2.44 3.94
CA ILE A 55 -6.47 2.57 2.48
C ILE A 55 -7.97 2.77 2.20
N ASP A 56 -8.39 4.02 2.06
CA ASP A 56 -9.80 4.42 2.03
C ASP A 56 -10.15 5.44 0.94
N SER A 57 -9.19 5.75 0.06
CA SER A 57 -9.38 6.67 -1.06
C SER A 57 -8.61 6.20 -2.30
N PHE A 58 -9.05 6.64 -3.49
CA PHE A 58 -8.29 6.38 -4.71
C PHE A 58 -6.92 7.04 -4.71
N GLU A 59 -6.74 8.16 -4.02
CA GLU A 59 -5.43 8.81 -3.89
C GLU A 59 -4.41 7.91 -3.19
N ARG A 60 -4.80 7.26 -2.08
CA ARG A 60 -3.94 6.29 -1.37
C ARG A 60 -3.67 5.06 -2.22
N ILE A 61 -4.69 4.53 -2.90
CA ILE A 61 -4.53 3.40 -3.83
C ILE A 61 -3.54 3.77 -4.94
N ASP A 62 -3.70 4.96 -5.54
CA ASP A 62 -2.81 5.43 -6.60
C ASP A 62 -1.37 5.51 -6.11
N ARG A 63 -1.15 6.05 -4.91
CA ARG A 63 0.19 6.20 -4.33
C ARG A 63 0.87 4.85 -4.16
N VAL A 64 0.19 3.88 -3.54
CA VAL A 64 0.70 2.53 -3.32
C VAL A 64 1.02 1.82 -4.64
N VAL A 65 0.08 1.82 -5.60
CA VAL A 65 0.26 1.17 -6.92
C VAL A 65 1.37 1.84 -7.74
N LYS A 66 1.50 3.17 -7.65
CA LYS A 66 2.56 3.91 -8.37
C LYS A 66 3.94 3.59 -7.81
N LEU A 67 4.08 3.54 -6.49
CA LEU A 67 5.35 3.23 -5.81
C LEU A 67 5.78 1.76 -5.97
N GLY A 68 4.90 0.88 -6.43
CA GLY A 68 5.28 -0.48 -6.83
C GLY A 68 5.18 -1.51 -5.71
N SER A 69 4.51 -1.19 -4.60
CA SER A 69 4.24 -2.15 -3.54
C SER A 69 3.57 -3.41 -4.09
N TRP A 70 3.92 -4.57 -3.55
CA TRP A 70 3.42 -5.86 -4.02
C TRP A 70 1.89 -5.97 -3.93
N GLY A 71 1.30 -5.37 -2.89
CA GLY A 71 -0.15 -5.29 -2.77
C GLY A 71 -0.61 -4.35 -1.67
N PHE A 72 -1.92 -4.29 -1.49
CA PHE A 72 -2.52 -3.55 -0.38
C PHE A 72 -3.82 -4.18 0.08
N THR A 73 -4.26 -3.80 1.27
CA THR A 73 -5.53 -4.23 1.83
C THR A 73 -6.48 -3.06 2.02
N ILE A 74 -7.76 -3.27 1.71
CA ILE A 74 -8.84 -2.33 2.04
C ILE A 74 -9.70 -3.00 3.11
N GLY A 75 -9.74 -2.37 4.29
CA GLY A 75 -10.55 -2.84 5.41
C GLY A 75 -11.99 -2.32 5.35
N SER A 76 -12.45 -1.74 6.46
CA SER A 76 -13.85 -1.28 6.62
C SER A 76 -14.30 -0.29 5.54
N ALA A 77 -13.38 0.46 4.95
CA ALA A 77 -13.66 1.43 3.88
C ALA A 77 -14.44 0.83 2.70
N ILE A 78 -14.23 -0.45 2.39
CA ILE A 78 -14.98 -1.12 1.31
C ILE A 78 -16.44 -1.36 1.69
N PHE A 79 -16.72 -1.67 2.95
CA PHE A 79 -18.09 -1.89 3.46
C PHE A 79 -18.81 -0.56 3.74
N GLU A 80 -18.05 0.48 4.10
CA GLU A 80 -18.51 1.85 4.33
C GLU A 80 -18.76 2.64 3.02
N LYS A 81 -18.54 2.01 1.86
CA LYS A 81 -18.73 2.62 0.54
C LYS A 81 -17.91 3.90 0.31
N LYS A 82 -16.67 3.91 0.80
CA LYS A 82 -15.78 5.10 0.70
C LYS A 82 -15.19 5.33 -0.69
N LEU A 83 -15.15 4.30 -1.55
CA LEU A 83 -14.47 4.40 -2.85
C LEU A 83 -15.43 4.74 -3.99
N THR A 84 -16.68 4.30 -3.89
CA THR A 84 -17.73 4.63 -4.86
C THR A 84 -19.11 4.52 -4.19
N SER A 85 -20.18 4.89 -4.87
CA SER A 85 -21.53 4.49 -4.47
C SER A 85 -21.82 3.07 -4.96
N GLY A 86 -22.54 2.25 -4.18
CA GLY A 86 -23.04 0.97 -4.66
C GLY A 86 -22.88 -0.19 -3.68
N SER A 87 -22.93 -1.40 -4.23
CA SER A 87 -22.72 -2.68 -3.54
C SER A 87 -21.23 -2.96 -3.29
N LEU A 88 -20.92 -4.00 -2.51
CA LEU A 88 -19.55 -4.48 -2.33
C LEU A 88 -18.87 -4.82 -3.67
N LYS A 89 -19.64 -5.38 -4.62
CA LYS A 89 -19.15 -5.67 -5.97
C LYS A 89 -18.74 -4.39 -6.70
N ASP A 90 -19.51 -3.32 -6.58
CA ASP A 90 -19.21 -2.04 -7.22
C ASP A 90 -17.93 -1.42 -6.64
N GLN A 91 -17.72 -1.54 -5.32
CA GLN A 91 -16.47 -1.11 -4.68
C GLN A 91 -15.25 -1.85 -5.22
N VAL A 92 -15.30 -3.18 -5.22
CA VAL A 92 -14.19 -4.02 -5.73
C VAL A 92 -13.93 -3.72 -7.20
N THR A 93 -14.99 -3.59 -8.00
CA THR A 93 -14.87 -3.28 -9.44
C THR A 93 -14.19 -1.93 -9.64
N ALA A 94 -14.60 -0.90 -8.91
CA ALA A 94 -14.02 0.44 -9.04
C ALA A 94 -12.51 0.46 -8.67
N VAL A 95 -12.09 -0.31 -7.66
CA VAL A 95 -10.67 -0.47 -7.31
C VAL A 95 -9.89 -1.15 -8.44
N LEU A 96 -10.40 -2.27 -8.95
CA LEU A 96 -9.75 -3.02 -10.03
C LEU A 96 -9.62 -2.19 -11.31
N GLU A 97 -10.66 -1.42 -11.65
CA GLU A 97 -10.63 -0.49 -12.79
C GLU A 97 -9.61 0.64 -12.57
N ARG A 98 -9.50 1.17 -11.35
CA ARG A 98 -8.50 2.18 -11.02
C ARG A 98 -7.08 1.64 -11.20
N ILE A 99 -6.79 0.45 -10.69
CA ILE A 99 -5.49 -0.22 -10.83
C ILE A 99 -5.15 -0.40 -12.31
N LYS A 100 -6.05 -0.99 -13.10
CA LYS A 100 -5.87 -1.18 -14.55
C LYS A 100 -5.61 0.13 -15.30
N LYS A 101 -6.18 1.24 -14.84
CA LYS A 101 -5.94 2.57 -15.45
C LYS A 101 -4.52 3.08 -15.14
N ILE A 102 -4.03 2.87 -13.93
CA ILE A 102 -2.65 3.25 -13.54
C ILE A 102 -1.63 2.42 -14.31
N GLU A 103 -1.82 1.11 -14.38
CA GLU A 103 -0.91 0.20 -15.09
C GLU A 103 -0.82 0.54 -16.58
N ARG A 104 -1.96 0.80 -17.24
CA ARG A 104 -1.97 1.25 -18.64
C ARG A 104 -1.19 2.56 -18.86
N GLN A 105 -1.22 3.48 -17.90
CA GLN A 105 -0.47 4.73 -17.99
C GLN A 105 1.05 4.51 -17.86
N LYS A 106 1.50 3.46 -17.17
CA LYS A 106 2.92 3.11 -17.05
C LYS A 106 3.50 2.52 -18.34
N THR A 107 2.69 1.86 -19.18
CA THR A 107 3.15 1.17 -20.41
C THR A 107 3.29 2.11 -21.62
N VAL A 108 2.73 3.32 -21.56
CA VAL A 108 2.73 4.28 -22.68
C VAL A 108 3.78 5.40 -22.46
N GLY A 109 4.57 5.32 -21.40
CA GLY A 109 5.60 6.30 -21.01
C GLY A 109 7.02 5.85 -21.29
#